data_AF-A0AAV9DWH6-F1
#
_entry.id   AF-A0AAV9DWH6-F1
#
_cell.length_a   1.000
_cell.length_b   1.000
_cell.length_c   1.000
_cell.angle_alpha   90.00
_cell.angle_beta   90.00
_cell.angle_gamma   90.00
#
_symmetry.space_group_name_H-M   'P 1'
#
loop_
_entity.id
_entity.type
_entity.pdbx_description
1 polymer ?
#
loop_
_entity_poly.entity_id
_entity_poly.type
_entity_poly.pdbx_seq_one_letter_code
_entity_poly.pdbx_strand_id
1 'polypeptide(L)'
;MDEDLARGLVPLYICATVGTSAVGAVDPLAPLGELAREYGVWLHVDAACVEYGQYFEELDRADSFSTNPQKWLLSNMDCCCLWVKNPSSLVISLCTDAEILKNDASESKQVVDYKDWQISLSRRFRSLKLWLVMRRFGADILIDHIRSDVEMAKQFERMVGMDERFEVVVKRRFALVCFRLREKKGIVRDE
;
A
#
# COMPACT_ATOMS: atom_id res chain seq x y z
N MET A 1 20.38 -7.15 -8.34
CA MET A 1 20.05 -7.49 -9.74
C MET A 1 21.28 -8.02 -10.46
N ASP A 2 22.39 -7.28 -10.52
CA ASP A 2 23.63 -7.78 -11.17
C ASP A 2 24.14 -9.10 -10.60
N GLU A 3 24.09 -9.28 -9.28
CA GLU A 3 24.50 -10.54 -8.65
C GLU A 3 23.58 -11.71 -9.04
N ASP A 4 22.26 -11.48 -9.15
CA ASP A 4 21.30 -12.48 -9.60
C ASP A 4 21.57 -12.87 -11.05
N LEU A 5 21.79 -11.88 -11.93
CA LEU A 5 22.13 -12.10 -13.34
C LEU A 5 23.46 -12.84 -13.49
N ALA A 6 24.48 -12.48 -12.71
CA ALA A 6 25.78 -13.16 -12.71
C ALA A 6 25.67 -14.63 -12.28
N ARG A 7 24.66 -14.95 -11.47
CA ARG A 7 24.32 -16.32 -11.06
C ARG A 7 23.36 -17.04 -12.03
N GLY A 8 23.00 -16.40 -13.14
CA GLY A 8 22.07 -16.96 -14.14
C GLY A 8 20.61 -16.96 -13.69
N LEU A 9 20.24 -16.17 -12.68
CA LEU A 9 18.86 -15.99 -12.20
C LEU A 9 18.16 -14.89 -12.99
N VAL A 10 16.83 -14.89 -12.93
CA VAL A 10 15.98 -13.90 -13.62
C VAL A 10 15.24 -13.04 -12.58
N PRO A 11 15.67 -11.78 -12.35
CA PRO A 11 14.88 -10.83 -11.59
C PRO A 11 13.51 -10.64 -12.24
N LEU A 12 12.43 -10.80 -11.47
CA LEU A 12 11.06 -10.81 -12.02
C LEU A 12 10.17 -9.73 -11.41
N TYR A 13 10.34 -9.42 -10.12
CA TYR A 13 9.41 -8.58 -9.39
C TYR A 13 10.11 -7.78 -8.28
N ILE A 14 9.70 -6.51 -8.13
CA ILE A 14 10.03 -5.64 -6.99
C ILE A 14 8.72 -5.28 -6.28
N CYS A 15 8.68 -5.46 -4.96
CA CYS A 15 7.66 -4.89 -4.10
C CYS A 15 8.25 -3.68 -3.38
N ALA A 16 7.83 -2.48 -3.75
CA ALA A 16 8.15 -1.26 -3.02
C ALA A 16 7.03 -0.95 -2.03
N THR A 17 7.36 -0.56 -0.80
CA THR A 17 6.38 -0.25 0.24
C THR A 17 6.35 1.24 0.55
N VAL A 18 5.15 1.83 0.53
CA VAL A 18 4.87 3.19 1.03
C VAL A 18 4.14 3.04 2.36
N GLY A 19 4.89 3.08 3.46
CA GLY A 19 4.36 2.93 4.81
C GLY A 19 4.44 1.50 5.33
N THR A 20 5.65 1.00 5.56
CA THR A 20 5.87 -0.34 6.16
C THR A 20 5.14 -0.49 7.49
N SER A 21 4.59 -1.67 7.79
CA SER A 21 3.79 -1.90 9.01
C SER A 21 4.52 -1.62 10.32
N ALA A 22 5.83 -1.91 10.41
CA ALA A 22 6.57 -1.82 11.66
C ALA A 22 6.87 -0.36 12.06
N VAL A 23 7.33 0.45 11.11
CA VAL A 23 7.90 1.78 11.40
C VAL A 23 7.43 2.88 10.44
N GLY A 24 6.51 2.57 9.52
CA GLY A 24 6.03 3.52 8.52
C GLY A 24 7.11 4.02 7.55
N ALA A 25 8.15 3.21 7.28
CA ALA A 25 9.16 3.54 6.29
C ALA A 25 8.56 3.61 4.87
N VAL A 26 9.23 4.36 4.00
CA VAL A 26 8.81 4.57 2.61
C VAL A 26 10.01 4.29 1.71
N ASP A 27 9.84 3.34 0.80
CA ASP A 27 10.84 3.01 -0.20
C ASP A 27 10.93 4.12 -1.27
N PRO A 28 12.13 4.36 -1.83
CA PRO A 28 12.33 5.41 -2.81
C PRO A 28 11.79 4.98 -4.18
N LEU A 29 10.53 5.33 -4.47
CA LEU A 29 9.84 4.90 -5.69
C LEU A 29 10.51 5.35 -6.99
N ALA A 30 11.07 6.56 -7.04
CA ALA A 30 11.71 7.09 -8.25
C ALA A 30 12.91 6.24 -8.72
N PRO A 31 13.95 5.98 -7.90
CA PRO A 31 15.06 5.12 -8.32
C PRO A 31 14.65 3.65 -8.48
N LEU A 32 13.68 3.15 -7.69
CA LEU A 32 13.17 1.78 -7.88
C LEU A 32 12.44 1.62 -9.22
N GLY A 33 11.68 2.64 -9.65
CA GLY A 33 11.02 2.65 -10.95
C GLY A 33 11.96 2.84 -12.13
N GLU A 34 13.12 3.47 -11.94
CA GLU A 34 14.20 3.50 -12.94
C GLU A 34 14.85 2.14 -13.07
N LEU A 35 15.20 1.52 -11.94
CA LEU A 35 15.77 0.18 -11.91
C LEU A 35 14.81 -0.87 -12.51
N ALA A 36 13.52 -0.84 -12.14
CA ALA A 36 12.52 -1.75 -12.67
C ALA A 36 12.43 -1.66 -14.21
N ARG A 37 12.47 -0.45 -14.76
CA ARG A 37 12.44 -0.24 -16.22
C ARG A 37 13.74 -0.70 -16.90
N GLU A 38 14.89 -0.40 -16.32
CA GLU A 38 16.20 -0.79 -16.86
C GLU A 38 16.32 -2.30 -17.01
N TYR A 39 15.85 -3.05 -16.01
CA TYR A 39 15.97 -4.51 -15.97
C TYR A 39 14.71 -5.25 -16.50
N GLY A 40 13.66 -4.53 -16.90
CA GLY A 40 12.40 -5.11 -17.37
C GLY A 40 11.64 -5.90 -16.28
N VAL A 41 11.74 -5.45 -15.03
CA VAL A 41 11.19 -6.10 -13.83
C VAL A 41 9.86 -5.45 -13.46
N TRP A 42 8.88 -6.26 -13.02
CA TRP A 42 7.59 -5.73 -12.58
C TRP A 42 7.72 -4.96 -11.26
N LEU A 43 7.26 -3.71 -11.20
CA LEU A 43 7.21 -2.91 -9.97
C LEU A 43 5.78 -2.85 -9.42
N HIS A 44 5.59 -3.41 -8.22
CA HIS A 44 4.38 -3.19 -7.42
C HIS A 44 4.65 -2.22 -6.27
N VAL A 45 3.71 -1.31 -6.05
CA VAL A 45 3.72 -0.44 -4.86
C VAL A 45 2.63 -0.88 -3.88
N ASP A 46 3.06 -1.36 -2.71
CA ASP A 46 2.20 -1.62 -1.56
C ASP A 46 2.10 -0.35 -0.70
N ALA A 47 0.93 0.28 -0.71
CA ALA A 47 0.57 1.39 0.18
C ALA A 47 -0.61 1.01 1.08
N ALA A 48 -0.65 -0.22 1.60
CA ALA A 48 -1.79 -0.72 2.35
C ALA A 48 -2.23 0.16 3.52
N CYS A 49 -1.33 0.95 4.13
CA CYS A 49 -1.64 1.82 5.26
C CYS A 49 -1.67 3.32 4.91
N VAL A 50 -1.57 3.67 3.63
CA VAL A 50 -1.44 5.07 3.20
C VAL A 50 -2.32 5.33 1.99
N GLU A 51 -3.14 6.36 2.09
CA GLU A 51 -4.14 6.73 1.08
C GLU A 51 -3.97 8.19 0.59
N TYR A 52 -2.98 8.91 1.13
CA TYR A 52 -2.73 10.32 0.81
C TYR A 52 -1.27 10.73 1.05
N GLY A 53 -0.76 11.65 0.21
CA GLY A 53 0.49 12.36 0.42
C GLY A 53 1.35 12.52 -0.84
N GLN A 54 2.47 13.23 -0.70
CA GLN A 54 3.44 13.48 -1.78
C GLN A 54 4.04 12.21 -2.41
N TYR A 55 3.97 11.08 -1.70
CA TYR A 55 4.53 9.80 -2.17
C TYR A 55 3.79 9.20 -3.37
N PHE A 56 2.62 9.74 -3.71
CA PHE A 56 1.79 9.26 -4.82
C PHE A 56 2.18 9.86 -6.17
N GLU A 57 2.98 10.91 -6.20
CA GLU A 57 3.44 11.58 -7.43
C GLU A 57 4.31 10.66 -8.31
N GLU A 58 4.95 9.65 -7.72
CA GLU A 58 5.83 8.71 -8.42
C GLU A 58 5.17 7.37 -8.77
N LEU A 59 3.86 7.21 -8.49
CA LEU A 59 3.13 5.96 -8.78
C LEU A 59 3.04 5.65 -10.28
N ASP A 60 3.18 6.65 -11.14
CA ASP A 60 3.20 6.48 -12.58
C ASP A 60 4.32 5.56 -13.06
N ARG A 61 5.33 5.28 -12.23
CA ARG A 61 6.42 4.35 -12.53
C ARG A 61 6.08 2.90 -12.23
N ALA A 62 5.04 2.63 -11.44
CA ALA A 62 4.65 1.29 -11.06
C ALA A 62 3.81 0.60 -12.14
N ASP A 63 3.91 -0.72 -12.21
CA ASP A 63 3.05 -1.58 -13.02
C ASP A 63 1.74 -1.90 -12.29
N SER A 64 1.78 -1.88 -10.95
CA SER A 64 0.61 -2.05 -10.11
C SER A 64 0.76 -1.34 -8.77
N PHE A 65 -0.38 -1.00 -8.17
CA PHE A 65 -0.46 -0.29 -6.90
C PHE A 65 -1.61 -0.85 -6.07
N SER A 66 -1.40 -1.02 -4.77
CA SER A 66 -2.47 -1.41 -3.85
C SER A 66 -2.54 -0.52 -2.61
N THR A 67 -3.77 -0.32 -2.12
CA THR A 67 -4.02 0.31 -0.81
C THR A 67 -5.27 -0.31 -0.17
N ASN A 68 -5.40 -0.19 1.15
CA ASN A 68 -6.47 -0.82 1.91
C ASN A 68 -7.35 0.25 2.57
N PRO A 69 -8.45 0.70 1.92
CA PRO A 69 -9.41 1.62 2.53
C PRO A 69 -9.96 1.16 3.89
N GLN A 70 -9.87 -0.14 4.20
CA GLN A 70 -10.23 -0.64 5.52
C GLN A 70 -9.28 -0.25 6.67
N LYS A 71 -8.11 0.32 6.36
CA LYS A 71 -7.14 0.74 7.36
C LYS A 71 -7.35 2.21 7.76
N TRP A 72 -7.26 3.15 6.82
CA TRP A 72 -7.30 4.57 7.15
C TRP A 72 -8.39 5.38 6.42
N LEU A 73 -9.20 4.72 5.58
CA LEU A 73 -10.24 5.39 4.79
C LEU A 73 -11.67 4.99 5.20
N LEU A 74 -11.86 4.77 6.51
CA LEU A 74 -13.19 4.60 7.14
C LEU A 74 -14.06 3.48 6.55
N SER A 75 -13.47 2.51 5.84
CA SER A 75 -14.19 1.33 5.35
C SER A 75 -14.06 0.17 6.34
N ASN A 76 -15.10 -0.64 6.50
CA ASN A 76 -15.00 -1.86 7.31
C ASN A 76 -14.23 -2.96 6.56
N MET A 77 -13.66 -3.93 7.27
CA MET A 77 -13.04 -5.11 6.64
C MET A 77 -14.07 -6.00 5.90
N ASP A 78 -13.77 -6.62 4.75
CA ASP A 78 -12.56 -6.47 3.93
C ASP A 78 -12.73 -5.43 2.81
N CYS A 79 -11.79 -4.51 2.62
CA CYS A 79 -11.71 -3.52 1.54
C CYS A 79 -10.24 -3.23 1.20
N CYS A 80 -9.76 -3.86 0.13
CA CYS A 80 -8.46 -3.65 -0.49
C CYS A 80 -8.70 -3.32 -1.97
N CYS A 81 -7.96 -2.36 -2.49
CA CYS A 81 -8.05 -1.90 -3.87
C CYS A 81 -6.71 -2.13 -4.55
N LEU A 82 -6.76 -2.68 -5.76
CA LEU A 82 -5.62 -2.93 -6.63
C LEU A 82 -5.85 -2.21 -7.94
N TRP A 83 -4.85 -1.46 -8.38
CA TRP A 83 -4.76 -0.89 -9.71
C TRP A 83 -3.61 -1.57 -10.44
N VAL A 84 -3.83 -1.91 -11.71
CA VAL A 84 -2.82 -2.51 -12.59
C VAL A 84 -2.81 -1.70 -13.87
N LYS A 85 -1.63 -1.24 -14.28
CA LYS A 85 -1.46 -0.39 -15.46
C LYS A 85 -1.83 -1.12 -16.75
N ASN A 86 -1.45 -2.40 -16.86
CA ASN A 86 -1.87 -3.28 -17.95
C ASN A 86 -2.74 -4.43 -17.41
N PRO A 87 -4.07 -4.30 -17.47
CA PRO A 87 -5.00 -5.33 -17.02
C PRO A 87 -4.82 -6.70 -17.69
N SER A 88 -4.32 -6.74 -18.93
CA SER A 88 -4.20 -8.00 -19.68
C SER A 88 -3.24 -8.98 -19.01
N SER A 89 -2.17 -8.49 -18.36
CA SER A 89 -1.24 -9.32 -17.58
C SER A 89 -1.95 -10.07 -16.45
N LEU A 90 -2.91 -9.42 -15.79
CA LEU A 90 -3.70 -10.04 -14.71
C LEU A 90 -4.73 -11.02 -15.27
N VAL A 91 -5.48 -10.60 -16.29
CA VAL A 91 -6.55 -11.41 -16.89
C VAL A 91 -5.98 -12.67 -17.54
N ILE A 92 -4.89 -12.59 -18.32
CA ILE A 92 -4.27 -13.78 -18.93
C ILE A 92 -3.83 -14.78 -17.87
N SER A 93 -3.37 -14.29 -16.72
CA SER A 93 -2.87 -15.14 -15.64
C SER A 93 -3.98 -15.81 -14.82
N LEU A 94 -5.16 -15.19 -14.72
CA LEU A 94 -6.24 -15.63 -13.81
C LEU A 94 -7.53 -16.05 -14.52
N CYS A 95 -7.68 -15.78 -15.81
CA CYS A 95 -8.92 -16.01 -16.54
C CYS A 95 -9.30 -17.49 -16.59
N THR A 96 -10.60 -17.74 -16.45
CA THR A 96 -11.20 -19.06 -16.65
C THR A 96 -12.33 -18.99 -17.69
N ASP A 97 -12.24 -19.82 -18.73
CA ASP A 97 -13.23 -19.90 -19.81
C ASP A 97 -14.11 -21.15 -19.64
N ALA A 98 -14.99 -21.13 -18.64
CA ALA A 98 -15.96 -22.19 -18.42
C ALA A 98 -17.25 -21.90 -19.21
N GLU A 99 -17.68 -22.85 -20.03
CA GLU A 99 -18.86 -22.72 -20.92
C GLU A 99 -20.12 -22.23 -20.20
N ILE A 100 -20.35 -22.69 -18.97
CA ILE A 100 -21.52 -22.32 -18.14
C ILE A 100 -21.58 -20.83 -17.78
N LEU A 101 -20.48 -20.09 -17.90
CA LEU A 101 -20.39 -18.67 -17.56
C LEU A 101 -20.51 -17.75 -18.79
N LYS A 102 -20.56 -18.32 -20.01
CA LYS A 102 -20.65 -17.53 -21.24
C LYS A 102 -21.97 -16.80 -21.35
N ASN A 103 -21.89 -15.57 -21.82
CA ASN A 103 -23.02 -14.69 -22.05
C ASN A 103 -22.62 -13.56 -23.01
N ASP A 104 -23.60 -12.98 -23.71
CA ASP A 104 -23.38 -11.94 -24.72
C ASP A 104 -22.64 -10.71 -24.19
N ALA A 105 -22.82 -10.35 -22.92
CA ALA A 105 -22.14 -9.19 -22.34
C ALA A 105 -20.64 -9.44 -22.22
N SER A 106 -20.23 -10.59 -21.71
CA SER A 106 -18.82 -11.01 -21.66
C SER A 106 -18.21 -11.10 -23.07
N GLU A 107 -18.92 -11.69 -24.03
CA GLU A 107 -18.47 -11.83 -25.42
C GLU A 107 -18.30 -10.49 -26.15
N SER A 108 -19.15 -9.51 -25.83
CA SER A 108 -19.06 -8.15 -26.38
C SER A 108 -17.79 -7.40 -25.96
N LYS A 109 -17.09 -7.86 -24.92
CA LYS A 109 -15.92 -7.21 -24.30
C LYS A 109 -16.19 -5.77 -23.83
N GLN A 110 -17.46 -5.39 -23.64
CA GLN A 110 -17.86 -4.08 -23.10
C GLN A 110 -17.92 -4.06 -21.57
N VAL A 111 -17.79 -5.22 -20.93
CA VAL A 111 -17.85 -5.36 -19.47
C VAL A 111 -16.59 -6.04 -18.94
N VAL A 112 -16.34 -5.87 -17.65
CA VAL A 112 -15.26 -6.54 -16.93
C VAL A 112 -15.85 -7.62 -16.05
N ASP A 113 -15.53 -8.87 -16.36
CA ASP A 113 -15.81 -10.00 -15.48
C ASP A 113 -14.75 -10.06 -14.38
N TYR A 114 -15.09 -9.49 -13.22
CA TYR A 114 -14.16 -9.42 -12.08
C TYR A 114 -13.73 -10.78 -11.51
N LYS A 115 -14.31 -11.90 -11.96
CA LYS A 115 -13.78 -13.24 -11.66
C LYS A 115 -12.35 -13.40 -12.22
N ASP A 116 -12.05 -12.77 -13.36
CA ASP A 116 -10.76 -12.86 -14.04
C ASP A 116 -9.71 -11.88 -13.47
N TRP A 117 -10.05 -11.20 -12.37
CA TRP A 117 -9.22 -10.24 -11.65
C TRP A 117 -8.89 -10.69 -10.23
N GLN A 118 -9.28 -11.90 -9.85
CA GLN A 118 -9.08 -12.45 -8.52
C GLN A 118 -8.94 -13.97 -8.60
N ILE A 119 -8.56 -14.58 -7.49
CA ILE A 119 -8.33 -16.03 -7.42
C ILE A 119 -9.65 -16.82 -7.40
N SER A 120 -10.68 -16.30 -6.73
CA SER A 120 -11.96 -17.00 -6.56
C SER A 120 -12.95 -16.68 -7.69
N LEU A 121 -13.83 -17.62 -8.03
CA LEU A 121 -14.90 -17.34 -9.00
C LEU A 121 -15.91 -16.31 -8.47
N SER A 122 -16.39 -16.49 -7.24
CA SER A 122 -17.43 -15.64 -6.65
C SER A 122 -16.84 -14.46 -5.88
N ARG A 123 -17.65 -13.40 -5.72
CA ARG A 123 -17.29 -12.22 -4.91
C ARG A 123 -18.52 -11.56 -4.29
N ARG A 124 -18.31 -10.93 -3.14
CA ARG A 124 -19.30 -10.04 -2.50
C ARG A 124 -19.38 -8.71 -3.23
N PHE A 125 -20.44 -7.94 -3.00
CA PHE A 125 -20.56 -6.56 -3.46
C PHE A 125 -19.69 -5.59 -2.61
N ARG A 126 -18.36 -5.74 -2.69
CA ARG A 126 -17.39 -5.01 -1.86
C ARG A 126 -17.35 -3.51 -2.14
N SER A 127 -17.62 -3.08 -3.37
CA SER A 127 -17.56 -1.67 -3.77
C SER A 127 -18.66 -0.80 -3.17
N LEU A 128 -19.80 -1.38 -2.76
CA LEU A 128 -20.94 -0.60 -2.24
C LEU A 128 -20.57 0.19 -0.98
N LYS A 129 -19.88 -0.44 -0.01
CA LYS A 129 -19.47 0.24 1.22
C LYS A 129 -18.43 1.34 0.96
N LEU A 130 -17.47 1.10 0.08
CA LEU A 130 -16.47 2.10 -0.29
C LEU A 130 -17.13 3.29 -1.00
N TRP A 131 -18.05 3.00 -1.92
CA TRP A 131 -18.84 4.03 -2.60
C TRP A 131 -19.65 4.87 -1.61
N LEU A 132 -20.32 4.24 -0.63
CA LEU A 132 -21.07 4.96 0.40
C LEU A 132 -20.18 5.90 1.23
N VAL A 133 -18.99 5.45 1.64
CA VAL A 133 -18.01 6.29 2.36
C VAL A 133 -17.63 7.50 1.50
N MET A 134 -17.18 7.27 0.26
CA MET A 134 -16.77 8.35 -0.64
C MET A 134 -17.93 9.31 -0.95
N ARG A 135 -19.15 8.78 -1.17
CA ARG A 135 -20.32 9.59 -1.51
C ARG A 135 -20.86 10.38 -0.33
N ARG A 136 -20.74 9.85 0.89
CA ARG A 136 -21.22 10.49 2.12
C ARG A 136 -20.30 11.61 2.59
N PHE A 137 -18.99 11.36 2.60
CA PHE A 137 -18.02 12.29 3.15
C PHE A 137 -17.43 13.22 2.08
N GLY A 138 -17.26 12.76 0.86
CA GLY A 138 -16.51 13.49 -0.16
C GLY A 138 -15.00 13.49 0.10
N ALA A 139 -14.22 13.93 -0.89
CA ALA A 139 -12.76 13.87 -0.82
C ALA A 139 -12.19 14.79 0.26
N ASP A 140 -12.69 16.03 0.39
CA ASP A 140 -12.15 17.02 1.32
C ASP A 140 -12.22 16.54 2.78
N ILE A 141 -13.37 16.00 3.19
CA ILE A 141 -13.55 15.48 4.56
C ILE A 141 -12.64 14.27 4.82
N LEU A 142 -12.46 13.38 3.83
CA LEU A 142 -11.56 12.23 3.97
C LEU A 142 -10.09 12.65 4.06
N ILE A 143 -9.68 13.66 3.29
CA ILE A 143 -8.33 14.23 3.37
C ILE A 143 -8.13 14.90 4.74
N ASP A 144 -9.11 15.65 5.23
CA ASP A 144 -9.03 16.30 6.53
C ASP A 144 -9.01 15.30 7.69
N HIS A 145 -9.73 14.17 7.58
CA HIS A 145 -9.63 13.06 8.52
C HIS A 145 -8.19 12.54 8.62
N ILE A 146 -7.55 12.23 7.48
CA ILE A 146 -6.16 11.77 7.45
C ILE A 146 -5.20 12.83 8.04
N ARG A 147 -5.38 14.11 7.66
CA ARG A 147 -4.55 15.22 8.17
C ARG A 147 -4.68 15.39 9.67
N SER A 148 -5.88 15.25 10.22
CA SER A 148 -6.14 15.31 11.65
C SER A 148 -5.35 14.23 12.39
N ASP A 149 -5.39 12.99 11.92
CA ASP A 149 -4.65 11.88 12.53
C ASP A 149 -3.13 12.10 12.46
N VAL A 150 -2.63 12.61 11.34
CA VAL A 150 -1.22 12.97 11.18
C VAL A 150 -0.80 14.07 12.15
N GLU A 151 -1.64 15.10 12.38
CA GLU A 151 -1.34 16.17 13.33
C GLU A 151 -1.38 15.67 14.78
N MET A 152 -2.32 14.79 15.14
CA MET A 152 -2.34 14.15 16.47
C MET A 152 -1.06 13.34 16.73
N ALA A 153 -0.62 12.56 15.75
CA ALA A 153 0.65 11.83 15.86
C ALA A 153 1.85 12.77 16.00
N LYS A 154 1.86 13.90 15.27
CA LYS A 154 2.90 14.93 15.40
C LYS A 154 2.88 15.59 16.77
N GLN A 155 1.72 15.81 17.37
CA GLN A 155 1.59 16.31 18.74
C GLN A 155 2.17 15.31 19.74
N PHE A 156 1.81 14.03 19.61
CA PHE A 156 2.35 12.97 20.45
C PHE A 156 3.87 12.83 20.32
N GLU A 157 4.42 12.87 19.10
CA GLU A 157 5.86 12.89 18.83
C GLU A 157 6.57 14.03 19.59
N ARG A 158 5.97 15.24 19.61
CA ARG A 158 6.50 16.37 20.40
C ARG A 158 6.49 16.08 21.89
N MET A 159 5.41 15.52 22.43
CA MET A 159 5.31 15.17 23.86
C MET A 159 6.36 14.16 24.27
N VAL A 160 6.59 13.12 23.45
CA VAL A 160 7.66 12.14 23.65
C VAL A 160 9.03 12.82 23.65
N GLY A 161 9.27 13.75 22.72
CA GLY A 161 10.54 14.48 22.63
C GLY A 161 10.81 15.44 23.78
N MET A 162 9.79 15.85 24.54
CA MET A 162 9.94 16.72 25.72
C MET A 162 10.31 15.93 26.99
N ASP A 163 10.15 14.60 27.00
CA ASP A 163 10.44 13.76 28.16
C ASP A 163 11.78 13.04 27.97
N GLU A 164 12.76 13.39 28.80
CA GLU A 164 14.11 12.82 28.73
C GLU A 164 14.15 11.31 28.93
N ARG A 165 13.11 10.69 29.49
CA ARG A 165 13.03 9.24 29.68
C ARG A 165 12.76 8.49 28.38
N PHE A 166 12.30 9.17 27.33
CA PHE A 166 11.93 8.56 26.07
C PHE A 166 12.81 9.05 24.92
N GLU A 167 12.78 8.29 23.84
CA GLU A 167 13.28 8.73 22.55
C GLU A 167 12.41 8.22 21.40
N VAL A 168 12.29 9.04 20.36
CA VAL A 168 11.70 8.65 19.09
C VAL A 168 12.74 7.87 18.30
N VAL A 169 12.41 6.63 17.92
CA VAL A 169 13.36 5.68 17.32
C VAL A 169 13.55 5.94 15.82
N VAL A 170 12.48 6.35 15.14
CA VAL A 170 12.50 6.70 13.71
C VAL A 170 11.69 7.95 13.45
N LYS A 171 12.07 8.70 12.42
CA LYS A 171 11.32 9.89 11.98
C LYS A 171 9.89 9.50 11.60
N ARG A 172 8.90 10.13 12.22
CA ARG A 172 7.48 9.96 11.87
C ARG A 172 7.22 10.45 10.44
N ARG A 173 6.53 9.63 9.64
CA ARG A 173 6.06 9.99 8.28
C ARG A 173 4.55 10.15 8.17
N PHE A 174 3.79 9.36 8.93
CA PHE A 174 2.33 9.31 8.91
C PHE A 174 1.76 9.48 10.33
N ALA A 175 0.74 8.73 10.70
CA ALA A 175 0.13 8.73 12.04
C ALA A 175 0.76 7.72 13.03
N LEU A 176 1.82 7.01 12.65
CA LEU A 176 2.55 6.07 13.52
C LEU A 176 3.79 6.74 14.14
N VAL A 177 3.89 6.72 15.47
CA VAL A 177 5.08 7.18 16.22
C VAL A 177 5.76 5.98 16.88
N CYS A 178 6.99 5.70 16.47
CA CYS A 178 7.81 4.66 17.09
C CYS A 178 8.74 5.29 18.13
N PHE A 179 8.55 4.94 19.40
CA PHE A 179 9.34 5.46 20.51
C PHE A 179 9.67 4.35 21.49
N ARG A 180 10.68 4.58 22.32
CA ARG A 180 11.06 3.65 23.40
C ARG A 180 11.50 4.41 24.65
N LEU A 181 11.55 3.69 25.77
CA LEU A 181 12.26 4.17 26.97
C LEU A 181 13.76 4.18 26.69
N ARG A 182 14.45 5.24 27.10
CA ARG A 182 15.92 5.29 27.10
C ARG A 182 16.45 4.28 28.11
N GLU A 183 17.56 3.65 27.76
CA GLU A 183 18.31 2.87 28.73
C GLU A 183 18.81 3.79 29.84
N LYS A 184 18.55 3.40 31.10
CA LYS A 184 19.21 4.06 32.23
C LYS A 184 20.71 3.84 32.05
N LYS A 185 21.50 4.93 31.95
CA LYS A 185 22.95 4.85 32.11
C LYS A 185 23.21 4.01 33.37
N GLY A 186 23.93 2.91 33.20
CA GLY A 186 23.91 1.78 34.13
C GLY A 186 24.00 2.20 35.59
N ILE A 187 23.09 1.64 36.40
CA ILE A 187 23.48 1.27 37.75
C ILE A 187 24.50 0.16 37.52
N VAL A 188 25.78 0.47 37.72
CA VAL A 188 26.80 -0.56 37.90
C VAL A 188 26.26 -1.47 39.00
N ARG A 189 25.91 -2.71 38.64
CA ARG A 189 25.69 -3.74 39.64
C ARG A 189 27.09 -4.11 40.11
N ASP A 190 27.51 -3.52 41.22
CA ASP A 190 28.62 -4.05 42.00
C ASP A 190 28.17 -5.43 42.51
N GLU A 191 28.73 -6.49 41.94
CA GLU A 191 28.92 -7.78 42.60
C GLU A 191 30.42 -8.09 42.64
#